data_AF-A0A5F5PRL0-F1
#
_entry.id   AF-A0A5F5PRL0-F1
#
_cell.length_a   1.000
_cell.length_b   1.000
_cell.length_c   1.000
_cell.angle_alpha   90.00
_cell.angle_beta   90.00
_cell.angle_gamma   90.00
#
_symmetry.space_group_name_H-M   'P 1'
#
loop_
_entity.id
_entity.type
_entity.pdbx_description
1 polymer ?
#
loop_
_entity_poly.entity_id
_entity_poly.type
_entity_poly.pdbx_seq_one_letter_code
_entity_poly.pdbx_strand_id
1 'polypeptide(L)'
;MATDWLGSIVSINCGDSLGVYQGRVSAVDQVSQTISLTRPFHNGVKCLVPEVTFRAGDITELKILEIPGPGENQHFGDLHQTELGPSGVGYQQQQCSKSYVDRHMESLSQSRSFRRRHNSWSSSSRHPNQATPKKSGLKNGQMKSKDDECFGDDIEEIPDTDFDFEGNLALFDKAAVFEEIDTYERRSGTRSRGIPNEKPARYRHDENILESEPIVYRRITVPHNVSKEFCTDSGLVVPSVSYELHKKLLSVAEKHGLTLERRLEMTGVCASQMALTLLGGPNRLNPKNVHQRPTVALLCGPHVKGAQGISCGRHLANHDVQVILFLPNFVKMLESITNELSLFSKTQGQQVSSLKDLPTSPVDLVINCLDCPENAFLRDQPWYKAAVAWANQNRAPVLSIDPPVHEVEQGIDAKWSLALGLPLPLGEHAGRIYLCDIGIPQQVFQEVGINYHSPFGCKFVIPLHSA
;
A
#
# COMPACT_ATOMS: atom_id res chain seq x y z
N MET A 1 -12.62 -48.01 1.02
CA MET A 1 -11.54 -48.63 0.21
C MET A 1 -10.23 -47.85 0.25
N ALA A 2 -10.17 -46.56 -0.13
CA ALA A 2 -8.91 -45.77 0.03
C ALA A 2 -8.75 -45.15 1.43
N THR A 3 -9.86 -44.76 2.06
CA THR A 3 -9.94 -44.25 3.44
C THR A 3 -9.45 -45.23 4.51
N ASP A 4 -9.47 -46.52 4.19
CA ASP A 4 -9.33 -47.63 5.15
C ASP A 4 -7.85 -47.89 5.51
N TRP A 5 -6.93 -47.14 4.90
CA TRP A 5 -5.48 -47.23 5.09
C TRP A 5 -4.88 -45.98 5.76
N LEU A 6 -5.69 -44.96 6.05
CA LEU A 6 -5.25 -43.78 6.80
C LEU A 6 -4.86 -44.18 8.22
N GLY A 7 -3.69 -43.77 8.68
CA GLY A 7 -3.14 -44.16 9.98
C GLY A 7 -2.34 -45.48 9.99
N SER A 8 -2.37 -46.28 8.91
CA SER A 8 -1.53 -47.48 8.78
C SER A 8 -0.05 -47.13 8.73
N ILE A 9 0.80 -47.97 9.32
CA ILE A 9 2.25 -47.89 9.10
C ILE A 9 2.59 -48.77 7.90
N VAL A 10 3.26 -48.18 6.91
CA VAL A 10 3.61 -48.87 5.66
C VAL A 10 5.09 -48.71 5.34
N SER A 11 5.60 -49.66 4.55
CA SER A 11 6.93 -49.67 3.94
C SER A 11 6.74 -49.61 2.43
N ILE A 12 7.17 -48.50 1.83
CA ILE A 12 7.08 -48.21 0.39
C ILE A 12 8.48 -48.34 -0.21
N ASN A 13 8.66 -49.30 -1.10
CA ASN A 13 9.86 -49.43 -1.93
C ASN A 13 9.66 -48.60 -3.21
N CYS A 14 10.61 -47.70 -3.49
CA CYS A 14 10.61 -46.84 -4.68
C CYS A 14 11.69 -47.25 -5.69
N GLY A 15 12.15 -48.51 -5.62
CA GLY A 15 13.21 -49.06 -6.48
C GLY A 15 14.62 -48.65 -6.07
N ASP A 16 15.62 -49.19 -6.77
CA ASP A 16 17.04 -49.10 -6.40
C ASP A 16 17.60 -47.67 -6.37
N SER A 17 16.96 -46.73 -7.07
CA SER A 17 17.38 -45.32 -7.16
C SER A 17 16.89 -44.46 -5.99
N LEU A 18 15.70 -44.76 -5.44
CA LEU A 18 15.07 -43.98 -4.38
C LEU A 18 15.02 -44.73 -3.04
N GLY A 19 15.18 -46.05 -3.02
CA GLY A 19 15.23 -46.87 -1.81
C GLY A 19 13.86 -47.07 -1.14
N VAL A 20 13.89 -47.41 0.15
CA VAL A 20 12.71 -47.79 0.93
C VAL A 20 12.36 -46.69 1.93
N TYR A 21 11.08 -46.32 1.97
CA TYR A 21 10.52 -45.36 2.90
C TYR A 21 9.51 -46.03 3.83
N GLN A 22 9.57 -45.73 5.13
CA GLN A 22 8.68 -46.28 6.15
C GLN A 22 8.03 -45.15 6.94
N GLY A 23 6.73 -45.21 7.18
CA GLY A 23 6.03 -44.14 7.91
C GLY A 23 4.53 -44.37 8.04
N ARG A 24 3.84 -43.47 8.74
CA ARG A 24 2.39 -43.54 8.94
C ARG A 24 1.66 -42.80 7.82
N VAL A 25 0.74 -43.48 7.15
CA VAL A 25 -0.07 -42.92 6.06
C VAL A 25 -0.93 -41.76 6.60
N SER A 26 -0.67 -40.55 6.10
CA SER A 26 -1.39 -39.32 6.47
C SER A 26 -2.49 -38.96 5.46
N ALA A 27 -2.25 -39.24 4.18
CA ALA A 27 -3.19 -38.97 3.10
C ALA A 27 -3.05 -40.01 1.98
N VAL A 28 -4.17 -40.31 1.33
CA VAL A 28 -4.25 -41.11 0.10
C VAL A 28 -5.19 -40.37 -0.84
N ASP A 29 -4.69 -39.92 -1.99
CA ASP A 29 -5.49 -39.26 -3.01
C ASP A 29 -5.61 -40.16 -4.25
N GLN A 30 -6.83 -40.61 -4.51
CA GLN A 30 -7.16 -41.45 -5.66
C GLN A 30 -7.15 -40.67 -6.99
N VAL A 31 -7.33 -39.34 -6.97
CA VAL A 31 -7.40 -38.50 -8.19
C VAL A 31 -6.00 -38.19 -8.69
N SER A 32 -5.09 -37.73 -7.81
CA SER A 32 -3.68 -37.53 -8.17
C SER A 32 -2.83 -38.81 -8.16
N GLN A 33 -3.40 -39.94 -7.71
CA GLN A 33 -2.70 -41.22 -7.52
C GLN A 33 -1.46 -41.06 -6.60
N THR A 34 -1.66 -40.47 -5.42
CA THR A 34 -0.59 -40.21 -4.45
C THR A 34 -0.89 -40.77 -3.05
N ILE A 35 0.18 -41.05 -2.31
CA ILE A 35 0.16 -41.48 -0.91
C ILE A 35 1.21 -40.68 -0.12
N SER A 36 0.82 -40.13 1.03
CA SER A 36 1.72 -39.36 1.91
C SER A 36 2.02 -40.13 3.20
N LEU A 37 3.27 -40.07 3.63
CA LEU A 37 3.77 -40.63 4.88
C LEU A 37 4.25 -39.53 5.83
N THR A 38 3.69 -39.48 7.03
CA THR A 38 4.17 -38.62 8.12
C THR A 38 5.26 -39.30 8.96
N ARG A 39 6.18 -38.47 9.45
CA ARG A 39 7.42 -38.85 10.16
C ARG A 39 8.19 -39.98 9.45
N PRO A 40 8.45 -39.89 8.13
CA PRO A 40 9.02 -41.00 7.40
C PRO A 40 10.48 -41.28 7.78
N PHE A 41 10.89 -42.52 7.60
CA PHE A 41 12.25 -43.01 7.63
C PHE A 41 12.65 -43.44 6.22
N HIS A 42 13.83 -43.06 5.76
CA HIS A 42 14.43 -43.47 4.50
C HIS A 42 15.58 -44.43 4.77
N ASN A 43 15.50 -45.66 4.26
CA ASN A 43 16.49 -46.72 4.47
C ASN A 43 16.87 -46.91 5.96
N GLY A 44 15.88 -46.78 6.86
CA GLY A 44 16.05 -46.88 8.32
C GLY A 44 16.50 -45.59 9.04
N VAL A 45 16.84 -44.52 8.32
CA VAL A 45 17.23 -43.22 8.88
C VAL A 45 16.05 -42.27 8.86
N LYS A 46 15.76 -41.57 9.97
CA LYS A 46 14.64 -40.63 10.06
C LYS A 46 14.83 -39.45 9.09
N CYS A 47 13.82 -39.17 8.26
CA CYS A 47 13.83 -38.01 7.37
C CYS A 47 13.76 -36.70 8.18
N LEU A 48 14.46 -35.67 7.67
CA LEU A 48 14.38 -34.31 8.23
C LEU A 48 13.05 -33.60 7.89
N VAL A 49 12.40 -34.04 6.81
CA VAL A 49 11.07 -33.54 6.39
C VAL A 49 9.96 -34.24 7.19
N PRO A 50 8.92 -33.51 7.64
CA PRO A 50 7.86 -34.08 8.48
C PRO A 50 6.92 -35.02 7.73
N GLU A 51 6.83 -34.87 6.40
CA GLU A 51 5.96 -35.63 5.52
C GLU A 51 6.63 -35.80 4.14
N VAL A 52 6.40 -36.94 3.48
CA VAL A 52 6.84 -37.22 2.11
C VAL A 52 5.69 -37.85 1.32
N THR A 53 5.45 -37.35 0.12
CA THR A 53 4.39 -37.83 -0.79
C THR A 53 5.00 -38.58 -1.97
N PHE A 54 4.46 -39.76 -2.27
CA PHE A 54 4.85 -40.64 -3.36
C PHE A 54 3.70 -40.74 -4.37
N ARG A 55 4.00 -40.78 -5.67
CA ARG A 55 3.01 -41.16 -6.68
C ARG A 55 2.98 -42.68 -6.80
N ALA A 56 1.80 -43.25 -7.05
CA ALA A 56 1.61 -44.70 -7.19
C ALA A 56 2.50 -45.32 -8.29
N GLY A 57 2.77 -44.58 -9.37
CA GLY A 57 3.67 -45.03 -10.44
C GLY A 57 5.16 -45.05 -10.09
N ASP A 58 5.56 -44.40 -9.00
CA ASP A 58 6.95 -44.39 -8.51
C ASP A 58 7.19 -45.48 -7.43
N ILE A 59 6.15 -46.30 -7.11
CA ILE A 59 6.19 -47.35 -6.07
C ILE A 59 6.35 -48.73 -6.73
N THR A 60 7.42 -49.45 -6.38
CA THR A 60 7.66 -50.82 -6.87
C THR A 60 7.06 -51.89 -5.97
N GLU A 61 7.00 -51.65 -4.67
CA GLU A 61 6.38 -52.56 -3.68
C GLU A 61 5.84 -51.75 -2.49
N LEU A 62 4.65 -52.11 -2.00
CA LEU A 62 4.08 -51.55 -0.77
C LEU A 62 3.73 -52.69 0.19
N LYS A 63 4.30 -52.64 1.40
CA LYS A 63 4.02 -53.57 2.50
C LYS A 63 3.37 -52.80 3.65
N ILE A 64 2.26 -53.31 4.17
CA ILE A 64 1.64 -52.76 5.38
C ILE A 64 2.27 -53.45 6.58
N LEU A 65 2.84 -52.67 7.49
CA LEU A 65 3.50 -53.14 8.71
C LEU A 65 2.52 -53.18 9.89
N GLU A 66 1.61 -52.21 9.94
CA GLU A 66 0.59 -52.09 10.99
C GLU A 66 -0.67 -51.44 10.41
N ILE A 67 -1.85 -51.98 10.75
CA ILE A 67 -3.17 -51.41 10.41
C ILE A 67 -3.76 -50.85 11.72
N PRO A 68 -4.31 -49.62 11.73
CA PRO A 68 -4.90 -49.06 12.94
C PRO A 68 -6.09 -49.91 13.40
N GLY A 69 -6.11 -50.27 14.67
CA GLY A 69 -7.21 -51.02 15.27
C GLY A 69 -8.53 -50.23 15.27
N PRO A 70 -9.68 -50.90 15.30
CA PRO A 70 -11.00 -50.24 15.35
C PRO A 70 -11.22 -49.58 16.73
N GLY A 71 -10.65 -48.39 16.93
CA GLY A 71 -10.78 -47.62 18.17
C GLY A 71 -9.98 -46.32 18.23
N GLU A 72 -8.84 -46.18 17.53
CA GLU A 72 -7.98 -45.00 17.65
C GLU A 72 -8.37 -43.88 16.66
N ASN A 73 -9.46 -43.18 16.98
CA ASN A 73 -9.90 -42.00 16.23
C ASN A 73 -10.22 -40.81 17.16
N GLN A 74 -9.20 -40.30 17.87
CA GLN A 74 -9.12 -38.89 18.32
C GLN A 74 -7.76 -38.49 18.91
N HIS A 75 -7.41 -37.22 18.65
CA HIS A 75 -6.39 -36.35 19.26
C HIS A 75 -5.15 -36.94 19.98
N PHE A 76 -3.98 -36.54 19.48
CA PHE A 76 -2.81 -36.23 20.31
C PHE A 76 -2.51 -34.73 20.26
N GLY A 77 -3.00 -34.01 21.27
CA GLY A 77 -2.54 -32.67 21.64
C GLY A 77 -1.88 -32.72 23.03
N ASP A 78 -0.85 -31.88 23.20
CA ASP A 78 -0.03 -31.59 24.38
C ASP A 78 -0.27 -32.30 25.73
N LEU A 79 0.83 -32.84 26.29
CA LEU A 79 0.93 -33.18 27.71
C LEU A 79 0.86 -31.90 28.56
N HIS A 80 -0.10 -31.81 29.48
CA HIS A 80 0.01 -30.99 30.68
C HIS A 80 -0.55 -31.74 31.91
N GLN A 81 0.00 -31.44 33.09
CA GLN A 81 -0.28 -32.15 34.34
C GLN A 81 -1.67 -31.83 34.93
N THR A 82 -2.34 -32.88 35.43
CA THR A 82 -3.13 -33.02 36.69
C THR A 82 -3.60 -31.73 37.44
N GLU A 83 -4.82 -31.59 38.00
CA GLU A 83 -5.79 -32.54 38.60
C GLU A 83 -7.29 -32.11 38.53
N LEU A 84 -8.18 -33.12 38.51
CA LEU A 84 -9.47 -33.29 39.25
C LEU A 84 -10.48 -32.14 39.52
N GLY A 85 -11.77 -32.38 39.18
CA GLY A 85 -12.92 -31.81 39.91
C GLY A 85 -14.20 -31.50 39.07
N PRO A 86 -15.42 -31.99 39.42
CA PRO A 86 -16.57 -31.97 38.50
C PRO A 86 -17.74 -31.03 38.87
N SER A 87 -18.63 -30.73 37.90
CA SER A 87 -20.12 -30.70 37.99
C SER A 87 -20.77 -29.75 36.96
N GLY A 88 -22.00 -30.04 36.49
CA GLY A 88 -22.95 -28.98 36.06
C GLY A 88 -23.61 -29.04 34.67
N VAL A 89 -24.64 -29.90 34.52
CA VAL A 89 -25.90 -29.74 33.77
C VAL A 89 -26.08 -28.53 32.80
N GLY A 90 -26.53 -28.79 31.56
CA GLY A 90 -27.17 -27.75 30.71
C GLY A 90 -27.59 -28.20 29.29
N TYR A 91 -28.90 -28.36 29.05
CA TYR A 91 -29.51 -28.45 27.71
C TYR A 91 -29.44 -27.07 26.99
N GLN A 92 -29.66 -26.86 25.67
CA GLN A 92 -30.51 -27.57 24.70
C GLN A 92 -30.16 -27.20 23.24
N GLN A 93 -30.45 -28.08 22.27
CA GLN A 93 -30.45 -27.79 20.82
C GLN A 93 -31.89 -27.52 20.31
N GLN A 94 -32.04 -26.76 19.22
CA GLN A 94 -32.89 -27.05 18.03
C GLN A 94 -32.65 -25.94 16.96
N GLN A 95 -32.14 -26.22 15.75
CA GLN A 95 -32.79 -26.83 14.56
C GLN A 95 -33.85 -25.92 13.89
N CYS A 96 -33.53 -25.35 12.72
CA CYS A 96 -33.95 -25.76 11.35
C CYS A 96 -35.25 -25.02 10.91
N SER A 97 -35.63 -24.77 9.64
CA SER A 97 -35.29 -25.32 8.30
C SER A 97 -35.52 -24.27 7.17
N LYS A 98 -35.23 -24.61 5.89
CA LYS A 98 -35.54 -23.81 4.67
C LYS A 98 -36.67 -24.40 3.79
N SER A 99 -37.48 -23.55 3.13
CA SER A 99 -38.11 -23.69 1.78
C SER A 99 -38.94 -22.41 1.43
N TYR A 100 -39.03 -21.81 0.22
CA TYR A 100 -39.55 -22.23 -1.12
C TYR A 100 -41.11 -22.28 -1.20
N VAL A 101 -41.87 -21.64 -2.12
CA VAL A 101 -41.57 -20.76 -3.31
C VAL A 101 -42.76 -19.85 -3.79
N ASP A 102 -42.43 -18.73 -4.45
CA ASP A 102 -43.09 -17.97 -5.57
C ASP A 102 -44.46 -17.21 -5.50
N ARG A 103 -44.44 -16.04 -6.16
CA ARG A 103 -45.45 -15.10 -6.77
C ARG A 103 -46.96 -15.06 -6.42
N HIS A 104 -47.44 -13.82 -6.25
CA HIS A 104 -48.30 -13.17 -7.27
C HIS A 104 -48.10 -11.64 -7.34
N MET A 105 -48.66 -11.00 -8.38
CA MET A 105 -48.43 -9.60 -8.80
C MET A 105 -49.65 -8.71 -8.57
N GLU A 106 -49.44 -7.43 -8.20
CA GLU A 106 -50.28 -6.32 -8.66
C GLU A 106 -49.54 -4.96 -8.59
N SER A 107 -49.94 -4.00 -9.43
CA SER A 107 -49.30 -2.69 -9.57
C SER A 107 -50.22 -1.56 -9.11
N LEU A 108 -49.67 -0.54 -8.44
CA LEU A 108 -50.23 0.81 -8.50
C LEU A 108 -49.11 1.87 -8.44
N SER A 109 -49.23 2.87 -9.29
CA SER A 109 -48.27 3.96 -9.48
C SER A 109 -48.46 5.07 -8.44
N GLN A 110 -47.36 5.63 -7.91
CA GLN A 110 -47.18 7.08 -7.83
C GLN A 110 -45.74 7.51 -7.55
N SER A 111 -45.36 8.66 -8.09
CA SER A 111 -44.00 9.17 -8.19
C SER A 111 -43.54 9.97 -6.97
N ARG A 112 -42.32 9.72 -6.47
CA ARG A 112 -41.48 10.75 -5.83
C ARG A 112 -40.01 10.62 -6.21
N SER A 113 -39.50 11.63 -6.91
CA SER A 113 -38.11 11.74 -7.35
C SER A 113 -37.21 12.23 -6.22
N PHE A 114 -36.18 11.44 -5.87
CA PHE A 114 -35.10 11.87 -4.97
C PHE A 114 -33.74 11.86 -5.67
N ARG A 115 -32.90 12.81 -5.26
CA ARG A 115 -31.79 13.34 -6.06
C ARG A 115 -30.55 12.45 -5.97
N ARG A 116 -29.95 12.10 -7.12
CA ARG A 116 -28.57 11.58 -7.18
C ARG A 116 -27.61 12.65 -6.66
N ARG A 117 -26.84 12.37 -5.62
CA ARG A 117 -25.63 13.15 -5.28
C ARG A 117 -24.47 12.66 -6.14
N HIS A 118 -24.08 13.47 -7.13
CA HIS A 118 -22.76 13.33 -7.77
C HIS A 118 -21.73 14.06 -6.92
N ASN A 119 -20.71 13.36 -6.42
CA ASN A 119 -19.49 13.98 -5.93
C ASN A 119 -18.46 13.97 -7.08
N SER A 120 -18.43 15.07 -7.83
CA SER A 120 -17.47 15.24 -8.93
C SER A 120 -16.17 15.85 -8.42
N TRP A 121 -15.08 15.08 -8.49
CA TRP A 121 -13.72 15.55 -8.24
C TRP A 121 -13.22 16.40 -9.40
N SER A 122 -12.84 17.65 -9.13
CA SER A 122 -12.07 18.57 -9.98
C SER A 122 -11.86 19.90 -9.24
N SER A 123 -10.79 20.68 -9.39
CA SER A 123 -9.37 20.41 -9.67
C SER A 123 -8.63 21.77 -9.61
N SER A 124 -7.31 21.75 -9.44
CA SER A 124 -6.37 22.83 -9.84
C SER A 124 -6.66 24.28 -9.39
N SER A 125 -5.95 24.72 -8.35
CA SER A 125 -5.72 26.14 -8.07
C SER A 125 -4.87 26.79 -9.18
N ARG A 126 -5.47 27.74 -9.92
CA ARG A 126 -4.76 28.77 -10.69
C ARG A 126 -5.46 30.12 -10.45
N HIS A 127 -4.79 31.04 -9.77
CA HIS A 127 -5.29 32.41 -9.60
C HIS A 127 -5.31 33.15 -10.94
N PRO A 128 -6.28 34.07 -11.10
CA PRO A 128 -5.91 35.45 -11.40
C PRO A 128 -6.57 36.46 -10.44
N ASN A 129 -5.88 37.58 -10.21
CA ASN A 129 -6.35 38.70 -9.39
C ASN A 129 -7.50 39.48 -10.06
N GLN A 130 -8.59 39.75 -9.33
CA GLN A 130 -9.46 40.94 -9.48
C GLN A 130 -9.96 41.32 -8.07
N ALA A 131 -9.48 42.42 -7.48
CA ALA A 131 -9.90 43.82 -7.66
C ALA A 131 -11.05 44.22 -6.72
N THR A 132 -10.77 45.16 -5.81
CA THR A 132 -11.71 45.67 -4.79
C THR A 132 -12.84 46.53 -5.39
N PRO A 133 -14.07 46.48 -4.85
CA PRO A 133 -15.18 47.29 -5.36
C PRO A 133 -14.95 48.79 -5.12
N LYS A 134 -15.04 49.60 -6.17
CA LYS A 134 -15.05 51.07 -6.04
C LYS A 134 -16.43 51.55 -5.59
N LYS A 135 -16.42 52.44 -4.60
CA LYS A 135 -17.59 53.18 -4.10
C LYS A 135 -18.19 54.03 -5.24
N SER A 136 -19.45 53.78 -5.59
CA SER A 136 -20.25 54.62 -6.51
C SER A 136 -21.54 55.03 -5.82
N GLY A 137 -22.06 56.20 -6.17
CA GLY A 137 -23.02 56.93 -5.34
C GLY A 137 -24.48 56.49 -5.44
N LEU A 138 -25.20 56.79 -4.35
CA LEU A 138 -26.58 57.27 -4.29
C LEU A 138 -27.58 56.71 -5.34
N LYS A 139 -28.45 55.81 -4.88
CA LYS A 139 -29.85 55.77 -5.33
C LYS A 139 -30.76 55.17 -4.27
N ASN A 140 -31.85 55.89 -3.98
CA ASN A 140 -32.88 55.48 -3.03
C ASN A 140 -33.58 54.19 -3.48
N GLY A 141 -33.79 53.26 -2.55
CA GLY A 141 -34.57 52.03 -2.74
C GLY A 141 -34.97 51.48 -1.38
N GLN A 142 -36.23 51.11 -1.21
CA GLN A 142 -36.84 50.80 0.09
C GLN A 142 -36.23 49.57 0.76
N MET A 143 -35.88 49.67 2.05
CA MET A 143 -35.66 48.49 2.89
C MET A 143 -37.00 47.78 3.11
N LYS A 144 -37.00 46.45 2.97
CA LYS A 144 -38.09 45.57 3.41
C LYS A 144 -37.50 44.42 4.21
N SER A 145 -38.14 44.14 5.36
CA SER A 145 -37.84 43.03 6.28
C SER A 145 -36.42 43.05 6.85
N LYS A 146 -36.26 43.65 8.03
CA LYS A 146 -35.17 43.37 8.95
C LYS A 146 -35.73 42.37 9.97
N ASP A 147 -35.01 41.29 10.27
CA ASP A 147 -35.48 40.29 11.23
C ASP A 147 -35.35 40.85 12.66
N ASP A 148 -36.47 41.00 13.37
CA ASP A 148 -36.55 41.64 14.70
C ASP A 148 -36.31 40.67 15.88
N GLU A 149 -35.81 39.44 15.64
CA GLU A 149 -35.67 38.40 16.67
C GLU A 149 -34.31 38.32 17.38
N CYS A 150 -33.43 39.34 17.26
CA CYS A 150 -32.06 39.23 17.80
C CYS A 150 -31.50 40.44 18.58
N PHE A 151 -32.11 41.64 18.50
CA PHE A 151 -31.61 42.86 19.17
C PHE A 151 -32.74 43.80 19.62
N GLY A 152 -33.78 43.24 20.25
CA GLY A 152 -34.93 43.98 20.77
C GLY A 152 -34.79 44.34 22.26
N ASP A 153 -33.76 45.13 22.61
CA ASP A 153 -33.68 45.83 23.90
C ASP A 153 -33.70 47.34 23.65
N ASP A 154 -34.55 48.06 24.40
CA ASP A 154 -34.82 49.48 24.21
C ASP A 154 -33.64 50.36 24.63
N ILE A 155 -33.05 51.10 23.67
CA ILE A 155 -32.04 52.14 23.94
C ILE A 155 -32.74 53.48 24.14
N GLU A 156 -33.51 53.61 25.23
CA GLU A 156 -34.04 54.89 25.71
C GLU A 156 -33.09 55.58 26.70
N GLU A 157 -31.88 55.92 26.25
CA GLU A 157 -31.05 57.02 26.81
C GLU A 157 -29.80 57.25 25.94
N ILE A 158 -29.98 57.90 24.79
CA ILE A 158 -28.88 58.60 24.10
C ILE A 158 -28.98 60.07 24.53
N PRO A 159 -28.03 60.63 25.29
CA PRO A 159 -28.08 62.04 25.64
C PRO A 159 -27.87 62.91 24.39
N ASP A 160 -28.73 63.92 24.20
CA ASP A 160 -28.66 64.93 23.11
C ASP A 160 -27.42 65.85 23.17
N THR A 161 -26.37 65.45 23.89
CA THR A 161 -25.05 66.05 23.82
C THR A 161 -24.33 65.53 22.58
N ASP A 162 -24.60 66.13 21.42
CA ASP A 162 -23.80 65.91 20.22
C ASP A 162 -22.31 66.12 20.55
N PHE A 163 -21.52 65.05 20.38
CA PHE A 163 -20.10 65.08 20.68
C PHE A 163 -19.41 66.05 19.70
N ASP A 164 -18.89 67.16 20.22
CA ASP A 164 -18.23 68.18 19.40
C ASP A 164 -16.87 67.69 18.88
N PHE A 165 -16.94 67.01 17.73
CA PHE A 165 -15.78 66.54 16.99
C PHE A 165 -14.91 67.69 16.47
N GLU A 166 -15.47 68.87 16.22
CA GLU A 166 -14.75 70.00 15.60
C GLU A 166 -13.98 70.80 16.66
N GLY A 167 -14.59 71.08 17.81
CA GLY A 167 -13.94 71.66 18.98
C GLY A 167 -12.83 70.77 19.53
N ASN A 168 -13.04 69.45 19.63
CA ASN A 168 -11.97 68.51 20.03
C ASN A 168 -10.85 68.40 18.98
N LEU A 169 -11.14 68.56 17.69
CA LEU A 169 -10.08 68.62 16.67
C LEU A 169 -9.22 69.89 16.81
N ALA A 170 -9.85 71.01 17.12
CA ALA A 170 -9.20 72.31 17.26
C ALA A 170 -8.26 72.40 18.49
N LEU A 171 -8.51 71.59 19.53
CA LEU A 171 -7.62 71.46 20.69
C LEU A 171 -6.34 70.66 20.39
N PHE A 172 -6.29 69.91 19.28
CA PHE A 172 -5.12 69.12 18.91
C PHE A 172 -4.17 69.92 18.02
N ASP A 173 -3.20 70.62 18.63
CA ASP A 173 -2.14 71.31 17.91
C ASP A 173 -1.19 70.32 17.22
N LYS A 174 -1.61 69.92 16.03
CA LYS A 174 -0.90 69.02 15.14
C LYS A 174 0.43 69.59 14.68
N ALA A 175 0.61 70.92 14.65
CA ALA A 175 1.86 71.54 14.26
C ALA A 175 2.91 71.43 15.39
N ALA A 176 2.52 71.73 16.63
CA ALA A 176 3.39 71.56 17.80
C ALA A 176 3.85 70.09 17.96
N VAL A 177 2.94 69.12 17.78
CA VAL A 177 3.29 67.68 17.84
C VAL A 177 4.29 67.29 16.74
N PHE A 178 4.15 67.81 15.52
CA PHE A 178 5.14 67.55 14.48
C PHE A 178 6.48 68.23 14.74
N GLU A 179 6.50 69.44 15.32
CA GLU A 179 7.74 70.13 15.69
C GLU A 179 8.49 69.41 16.83
N GLU A 180 7.78 68.85 17.80
CA GLU A 180 8.35 67.99 18.84
C GLU A 180 9.00 66.73 18.22
N ILE A 181 8.29 66.05 17.31
CA ILE A 181 8.80 64.86 16.60
C ILE A 181 10.06 65.19 15.78
N ASP A 182 10.02 66.26 14.98
CA ASP A 182 11.17 66.74 14.19
C ASP A 182 12.38 67.05 15.07
N THR A 183 12.15 67.63 16.24
CA THR A 183 13.20 67.95 17.21
C THR A 183 13.78 66.70 17.87
N TYR A 184 12.96 65.67 18.07
CA TYR A 184 13.39 64.38 18.62
C TYR A 184 14.22 63.57 17.61
N GLU A 185 13.78 63.52 16.35
CA GLU A 185 14.52 62.82 15.27
C GLU A 185 15.89 63.47 14.98
N ARG A 186 16.01 64.80 15.10
CA ARG A 186 17.32 65.49 14.96
C ARG A 186 18.29 65.23 16.12
N ARG A 187 17.79 64.84 17.30
CA ARG A 187 18.62 64.53 18.49
C ARG A 187 18.97 63.05 18.60
N SER A 188 18.11 62.15 18.13
CA SER A 188 18.34 60.71 18.14
C SER A 188 18.92 60.25 16.80
N GLY A 189 20.26 60.23 16.71
CA GLY A 189 20.97 59.94 15.47
C GLY A 189 20.54 58.64 14.79
N THR A 190 20.22 58.74 13.49
CA THR A 190 20.00 57.61 12.56
C THR A 190 18.94 56.59 12.97
N ARG A 191 17.68 57.03 12.97
CA ARG A 191 16.56 56.19 12.50
C ARG A 191 15.72 56.95 11.48
N SER A 192 16.20 57.01 10.24
CA SER A 192 15.44 57.53 9.12
C SER A 192 14.18 56.68 8.89
N ARG A 193 13.05 57.08 9.47
CA ARG A 193 11.75 56.75 8.88
C ARG A 193 11.59 57.63 7.66
N GLY A 194 11.34 56.99 6.52
CA GLY A 194 11.60 57.58 5.21
C GLY A 194 10.92 58.93 5.00
N ILE A 195 11.68 59.85 4.39
CA ILE A 195 11.16 61.05 3.75
C ILE A 195 10.00 60.62 2.81
N PRO A 196 8.90 61.41 2.65
CA PRO A 196 7.73 61.01 1.83
C PRO A 196 7.98 60.71 0.35
N ASN A 197 9.23 60.73 -0.10
CA ASN A 197 9.66 60.54 -1.49
C ASN A 197 10.56 59.31 -1.69
N GLU A 198 10.95 58.60 -0.63
CA GLU A 198 11.66 57.32 -0.76
C GLU A 198 10.67 56.18 -0.98
N LYS A 199 10.77 55.54 -2.16
CA LYS A 199 9.97 54.36 -2.50
C LYS A 199 10.21 53.28 -1.44
N PRO A 200 9.18 52.62 -0.89
CA PRO A 200 9.36 51.59 0.12
C PRO A 200 10.30 50.51 -0.43
N ALA A 201 11.29 50.12 0.38
CA ALA A 201 12.24 49.06 0.04
C ALA A 201 11.46 47.82 -0.41
N ARG A 202 11.62 47.46 -1.68
CA ARG A 202 10.84 46.39 -2.30
C ARG A 202 11.51 45.06 -2.00
N TYR A 203 11.40 44.66 -0.73
CA TYR A 203 11.92 43.40 -0.22
C TYR A 203 11.58 42.24 -1.15
N ARG A 204 12.56 41.36 -1.38
CA ARG A 204 12.30 40.08 -2.03
C ARG A 204 11.43 39.22 -1.09
N HIS A 205 10.75 38.24 -1.67
CA HIS A 205 9.78 37.40 -0.96
C HIS A 205 10.38 36.55 0.19
N ASP A 206 11.70 36.44 0.19
CA ASP A 206 12.60 35.72 1.09
C ASP A 206 13.30 36.62 2.13
N GLU A 207 13.34 37.94 1.92
CA GLU A 207 14.27 38.86 2.61
C GLU A 207 13.93 39.16 4.09
N ASN A 208 12.74 38.76 4.56
CA ASN A 208 12.32 38.87 5.96
C ASN A 208 11.62 37.59 6.46
N ILE A 209 11.95 36.43 5.88
CA ILE A 209 11.50 35.14 6.43
C ILE A 209 12.44 34.76 7.59
N LEU A 210 11.88 34.57 8.78
CA LEU A 210 12.62 33.92 9.86
C LEU A 210 12.85 32.45 9.47
N GLU A 211 14.12 32.04 9.34
CA GLU A 211 14.48 30.63 9.16
C GLU A 211 14.12 29.84 10.42
N SER A 212 12.89 29.31 10.46
CA SER A 212 12.51 28.30 11.44
C SER A 212 13.21 27.00 11.08
N GLU A 213 13.96 26.40 12.01
CA GLU A 213 14.37 25.00 11.86
C GLU A 213 13.14 24.15 11.51
N PRO A 214 13.20 23.31 10.46
CA PRO A 214 12.05 22.52 10.04
C PRO A 214 11.62 21.61 11.18
N ILE A 215 10.38 21.77 11.66
CA ILE A 215 9.85 20.97 12.77
C ILE A 215 9.80 19.51 12.32
N VAL A 216 10.76 18.71 12.78
CA VAL A 216 10.90 17.29 12.43
C VAL A 216 9.77 16.50 13.10
N TYR A 217 8.66 16.32 12.40
CA TYR A 217 7.48 15.62 12.91
C TYR A 217 7.69 14.10 12.90
N ARG A 218 8.47 13.59 13.86
CA ARG A 218 8.73 12.15 14.04
C ARG A 218 7.57 11.48 14.77
N ARG A 219 6.62 10.93 14.00
CA ARG A 219 5.44 10.20 14.52
C ARG A 219 5.56 8.67 14.46
N ILE A 220 6.61 8.16 13.82
CA ILE A 220 6.95 6.74 13.76
C ILE A 220 8.28 6.52 14.48
N THR A 221 8.30 5.59 15.45
CA THR A 221 9.51 5.19 16.18
C THR A 221 9.67 3.67 16.11
N VAL A 222 10.84 3.22 15.70
CA VAL A 222 11.22 1.80 15.58
C VAL A 222 12.18 1.42 16.73
N PRO A 223 12.25 0.13 17.14
CA PRO A 223 12.95 -0.27 18.36
C PRO A 223 14.47 -0.48 18.20
N HIS A 224 15.00 -0.42 16.97
CA HIS A 224 16.43 -0.59 16.67
C HIS A 224 16.99 0.69 16.05
N ASN A 225 18.33 0.82 16.04
CA ASN A 225 19.01 1.92 15.36
C ASN A 225 18.59 1.99 13.88
N VAL A 226 18.18 3.18 13.44
CA VAL A 226 17.74 3.43 12.07
C VAL A 226 18.96 3.67 11.19
N SER A 227 19.07 2.95 10.07
CA SER A 227 20.19 3.11 9.13
C SER A 227 19.94 4.19 8.07
N LYS A 228 18.68 4.41 7.67
CA LYS A 228 18.25 5.56 6.85
C LYS A 228 16.90 6.11 7.31
N GLU A 229 16.74 7.43 7.32
CA GLU A 229 15.45 8.08 7.49
C GLU A 229 14.98 8.70 6.17
N PHE A 230 13.66 8.70 5.98
CA PHE A 230 13.00 9.35 4.87
C PHE A 230 11.99 10.37 5.39
N CYS A 231 11.64 11.36 4.59
CA CYS A 231 10.58 12.31 4.89
C CYS A 231 9.50 12.31 3.80
N THR A 232 8.25 12.60 4.19
CA THR A 232 7.14 12.82 3.25
C THR A 232 7.16 14.26 2.70
N ASP A 233 6.33 14.54 1.68
CA ASP A 233 6.04 15.91 1.20
C ASP A 233 5.59 16.89 2.32
N SER A 234 5.14 16.37 3.47
CA SER A 234 4.68 17.15 4.63
C SER A 234 5.67 17.15 5.81
N GLY A 235 6.92 16.72 5.61
CA GLY A 235 7.95 16.69 6.64
C GLY A 235 7.74 15.64 7.75
N LEU A 236 6.87 14.64 7.54
CA LEU A 236 6.75 13.51 8.47
C LEU A 236 7.92 12.55 8.27
N VAL A 237 8.65 12.25 9.34
CA VAL A 237 9.75 11.28 9.29
C VAL A 237 9.21 9.85 9.28
N VAL A 238 9.65 9.09 8.27
CA VAL A 238 9.41 7.66 8.08
C VAL A 238 10.76 6.94 8.18
N PRO A 239 11.08 6.29 9.32
CA PRO A 239 12.32 5.56 9.47
C PRO A 239 12.30 4.27 8.63
N SER A 240 13.48 3.87 8.14
CA SER A 240 13.66 2.53 7.58
C SER A 240 13.64 1.43 8.65
N VAL A 241 13.31 0.22 8.24
CA VAL A 241 13.35 -1.00 9.07
C VAL A 241 14.28 -2.04 8.46
N SER A 242 14.86 -2.92 9.30
CA SER A 242 15.60 -4.08 8.80
C SER A 242 14.66 -5.05 8.09
N TYR A 243 15.23 -5.88 7.21
CA TYR A 243 14.48 -6.89 6.47
C TYR A 243 13.82 -7.93 7.41
N GLU A 244 14.49 -8.29 8.50
CA GLU A 244 14.02 -9.22 9.52
C GLU A 244 12.83 -8.64 10.29
N LEU A 245 12.90 -7.35 10.64
CA LEU A 245 11.79 -6.65 11.30
C LEU A 245 10.59 -6.49 10.36
N HIS A 246 10.82 -6.19 9.08
CA HIS A 246 9.78 -6.15 8.05
C HIS A 246 9.09 -7.51 7.86
N LYS A 247 9.88 -8.59 7.74
CA LYS A 247 9.38 -9.97 7.66
C LYS A 247 8.60 -10.37 8.92
N LYS A 248 9.09 -10.00 10.11
CA LYS A 248 8.38 -10.22 11.39
C LYS A 248 7.04 -9.48 11.42
N LEU A 249 7.01 -8.21 11.02
CA LEU A 249 5.80 -7.39 10.93
C LEU A 249 4.74 -8.04 10.02
N LEU A 250 5.13 -8.48 8.82
CA LEU A 250 4.23 -9.17 7.90
C LEU A 250 3.73 -10.51 8.46
N SER A 251 4.58 -11.27 9.15
CA SER A 251 4.19 -12.53 9.81
C SER A 251 3.19 -12.31 10.95
N VAL A 252 3.32 -11.23 11.72
CA VAL A 252 2.34 -10.88 12.76
C VAL A 252 1.03 -10.39 12.13
N ALA A 253 1.08 -9.58 11.06
CA ALA A 253 -0.11 -9.17 10.33
C ALA A 253 -0.91 -10.35 9.77
N GLU A 254 -0.22 -11.38 9.28
CA GLU A 254 -0.82 -12.62 8.77
C GLU A 254 -1.52 -13.42 9.86
N LYS A 255 -0.94 -13.53 11.06
CA LYS A 255 -1.58 -14.15 12.24
C LYS A 255 -2.88 -13.44 12.65
N HIS A 256 -2.96 -12.13 12.44
CA HIS A 256 -4.17 -11.32 12.68
C HIS A 256 -5.12 -11.25 11.47
N GLY A 257 -4.96 -12.13 10.48
CA GLY A 257 -5.91 -12.30 9.37
C GLY A 257 -5.70 -11.39 8.16
N LEU A 258 -4.61 -10.63 8.10
CA LEU A 258 -4.16 -9.96 6.87
C LEU A 258 -3.33 -10.95 6.03
N THR A 259 -4.00 -11.95 5.45
CA THR A 259 -3.41 -13.08 4.70
C THR A 259 -2.56 -12.65 3.50
N LEU A 260 -1.65 -13.51 3.03
CA LEU A 260 -0.79 -13.22 1.88
C LEU A 260 -1.58 -12.77 0.64
N GLU A 261 -2.63 -13.49 0.26
CA GLU A 261 -3.54 -13.13 -0.85
C GLU A 261 -4.13 -11.71 -0.71
N ARG A 262 -4.54 -11.30 0.50
CA ARG A 262 -5.06 -9.94 0.77
C ARG A 262 -3.98 -8.89 0.57
N ARG A 263 -2.75 -9.18 1.01
CA ARG A 263 -1.59 -8.30 0.80
C ARG A 263 -1.20 -8.23 -0.67
N LEU A 264 -1.27 -9.34 -1.41
CA LEU A 264 -1.00 -9.40 -2.85
C LEU A 264 -2.01 -8.56 -3.63
N GLU A 265 -3.32 -8.75 -3.42
CA GLU A 265 -4.36 -7.95 -4.07
C GLU A 265 -4.20 -6.45 -3.77
N MET A 266 -4.00 -6.08 -2.50
CA MET A 266 -3.81 -4.68 -2.10
C MET A 266 -2.55 -4.07 -2.74
N THR A 267 -1.45 -4.83 -2.78
CA THR A 267 -0.20 -4.41 -3.45
C THR A 267 -0.42 -4.24 -4.94
N GLY A 268 -1.10 -5.18 -5.61
CA GLY A 268 -1.40 -5.12 -7.03
C GLY A 268 -2.27 -3.92 -7.41
N VAL A 269 -3.32 -3.65 -6.65
CA VAL A 269 -4.17 -2.46 -6.81
C VAL A 269 -3.36 -1.17 -6.63
N CYS A 270 -2.59 -1.03 -5.56
CA CYS A 270 -1.88 0.23 -5.29
C CYS A 270 -0.68 0.45 -6.23
N ALA A 271 0.08 -0.61 -6.54
CA ALA A 271 1.19 -0.55 -7.49
C ALA A 271 0.71 -0.28 -8.93
N SER A 272 -0.42 -0.86 -9.35
CA SER A 272 -1.02 -0.55 -10.65
C SER A 272 -1.53 0.89 -10.70
N GLN A 273 -2.18 1.41 -9.65
CA GLN A 273 -2.57 2.84 -9.59
C GLN A 273 -1.36 3.79 -9.72
N MET A 274 -0.24 3.46 -9.08
CA MET A 274 1.02 4.19 -9.28
C MET A 274 1.51 4.09 -10.73
N ALA A 275 1.59 2.89 -11.29
CA ALA A 275 2.05 2.67 -12.67
C ALA A 275 1.15 3.36 -13.71
N LEU A 276 -0.19 3.32 -13.57
CA LEU A 276 -1.13 4.04 -14.43
C LEU A 276 -0.89 5.56 -14.37
N THR A 277 -0.53 6.09 -13.19
CA THR A 277 -0.13 7.51 -13.04
C THR A 277 1.17 7.81 -13.78
N LEU A 278 2.17 6.94 -13.67
CA LEU A 278 3.45 7.08 -14.37
C LEU A 278 3.31 6.99 -15.91
N LEU A 279 2.35 6.20 -16.40
CA LEU A 279 2.03 6.05 -17.82
C LEU A 279 1.29 7.26 -18.44
N GLY A 280 1.01 8.31 -17.66
CA GLY A 280 0.30 9.52 -18.11
C GLY A 280 -1.15 9.64 -17.60
N GLY A 281 -1.60 8.70 -16.77
CA GLY A 281 -2.85 8.80 -16.03
C GLY A 281 -4.11 8.94 -16.90
N PRO A 282 -5.15 9.63 -16.41
CA PRO A 282 -6.44 9.74 -17.08
C PRO A 282 -6.39 10.34 -18.49
N ASN A 283 -5.35 11.12 -18.82
CA ASN A 283 -5.21 11.74 -20.13
C ASN A 283 -4.87 10.70 -21.21
N ARG A 284 -3.97 9.76 -20.90
CA ARG A 284 -3.60 8.69 -21.85
C ARG A 284 -4.61 7.55 -21.84
N LEU A 285 -5.10 7.17 -20.65
CA LEU A 285 -5.94 6.00 -20.41
C LEU A 285 -7.45 6.28 -20.46
N ASN A 286 -7.87 7.41 -21.06
CA ASN A 286 -9.27 7.72 -21.28
C ASN A 286 -9.90 6.70 -22.26
N PRO A 287 -11.04 6.05 -21.96
CA PRO A 287 -11.71 5.13 -22.90
C PRO A 287 -12.13 5.77 -24.22
N LYS A 288 -12.19 7.11 -24.30
CA LYS A 288 -12.43 7.86 -25.55
C LYS A 288 -11.15 8.11 -26.37
N ASN A 289 -9.97 7.81 -25.82
CA ASN A 289 -8.70 7.96 -26.51
C ASN A 289 -8.47 6.76 -27.43
N VAL A 290 -8.42 7.00 -28.73
CA VAL A 290 -8.21 5.96 -29.76
C VAL A 290 -6.73 5.82 -30.14
N HIS A 291 -5.82 6.55 -29.48
CA HIS A 291 -4.37 6.37 -29.64
C HIS A 291 -3.89 5.04 -29.05
N GLN A 292 -2.64 4.67 -29.37
CA GLN A 292 -2.03 3.42 -28.91
C GLN A 292 -2.05 3.30 -27.37
N ARG A 293 -2.55 2.14 -26.91
CA ARG A 293 -2.51 1.74 -25.50
C ARG A 293 -1.06 1.64 -25.02
N PRO A 294 -0.74 2.02 -23.78
CA PRO A 294 0.62 1.86 -23.26
C PRO A 294 1.01 0.39 -23.17
N THR A 295 2.29 0.10 -23.42
CA THR A 295 2.88 -1.24 -23.31
C THR A 295 3.76 -1.31 -22.06
N VAL A 296 3.53 -2.33 -21.22
CA VAL A 296 4.29 -2.60 -20.00
C VAL A 296 4.90 -3.98 -20.09
N ALA A 297 6.23 -4.05 -19.98
CA ALA A 297 6.94 -5.31 -19.79
C ALA A 297 7.12 -5.55 -18.28
N LEU A 298 6.78 -6.76 -17.82
CA LEU A 298 6.70 -7.06 -16.40
C LEU A 298 7.60 -8.27 -16.10
N LEU A 299 8.67 -8.05 -15.34
CA LEU A 299 9.75 -9.02 -15.13
C LEU A 299 9.63 -9.63 -13.73
N CYS A 300 9.09 -10.84 -13.62
CA CYS A 300 8.85 -11.50 -12.34
C CYS A 300 9.81 -12.66 -12.07
N GLY A 301 10.29 -12.75 -10.84
CA GLY A 301 10.99 -13.91 -10.32
C GLY A 301 10.04 -14.97 -9.74
N PRO A 302 10.49 -16.23 -9.57
CA PRO A 302 9.67 -17.37 -9.15
C PRO A 302 9.42 -17.42 -7.63
N HIS A 303 8.94 -16.31 -7.06
CA HIS A 303 8.81 -16.12 -5.61
C HIS A 303 7.75 -15.06 -5.25
N VAL A 304 7.46 -14.87 -3.97
CA VAL A 304 6.41 -13.94 -3.48
C VAL A 304 6.49 -12.51 -4.06
N LYS A 305 7.69 -11.96 -4.26
CA LYS A 305 7.86 -10.64 -4.91
C LYS A 305 7.40 -10.63 -6.37
N GLY A 306 7.58 -11.74 -7.09
CA GLY A 306 7.04 -11.92 -8.43
C GLY A 306 5.51 -12.02 -8.44
N ALA A 307 4.90 -12.61 -7.41
CA ALA A 307 3.44 -12.64 -7.28
C ALA A 307 2.86 -11.23 -7.09
N GLN A 308 3.52 -10.35 -6.33
CA GLN A 308 3.16 -8.92 -6.24
C GLN A 308 3.17 -8.25 -7.63
N GLY A 309 4.19 -8.54 -8.43
CA GLY A 309 4.28 -8.11 -9.82
C GLY A 309 3.15 -8.63 -10.71
N ILE A 310 2.85 -9.94 -10.65
CA ILE A 310 1.78 -10.55 -11.45
C ILE A 310 0.41 -9.94 -11.09
N SER A 311 0.15 -9.73 -9.80
CA SER A 311 -1.05 -9.02 -9.31
C SER A 311 -1.14 -7.60 -9.91
N CYS A 312 -0.06 -6.82 -9.82
CA CYS A 312 0.03 -5.50 -10.46
C CYS A 312 -0.24 -5.57 -11.97
N GLY A 313 0.38 -6.52 -12.67
CA GLY A 313 0.19 -6.76 -14.11
C GLY A 313 -1.25 -7.12 -14.48
N ARG A 314 -1.93 -7.93 -13.67
CA ARG A 314 -3.36 -8.26 -13.82
C ARG A 314 -4.23 -7.01 -13.71
N HIS A 315 -4.01 -6.16 -12.71
CA HIS A 315 -4.75 -4.90 -12.59
C HIS A 315 -4.45 -3.93 -13.74
N LEU A 316 -3.21 -3.84 -14.21
CA LEU A 316 -2.87 -3.05 -15.40
C LEU A 316 -3.59 -3.54 -16.66
N ALA A 317 -3.63 -4.86 -16.90
CA ALA A 317 -4.37 -5.44 -18.01
C ALA A 317 -5.88 -5.14 -17.92
N ASN A 318 -6.47 -5.25 -16.73
CA ASN A 318 -7.88 -4.86 -16.49
C ASN A 318 -8.15 -3.36 -16.78
N HIS A 319 -7.12 -2.51 -16.78
CA HIS A 319 -7.17 -1.10 -17.16
C HIS A 319 -6.68 -0.82 -18.60
N ASP A 320 -6.83 -1.80 -19.50
CA ASP A 320 -6.56 -1.71 -20.94
C ASP A 320 -5.09 -1.44 -21.33
N VAL A 321 -4.15 -1.62 -20.39
CA VAL A 321 -2.71 -1.60 -20.65
C VAL A 321 -2.29 -2.90 -21.35
N GLN A 322 -1.40 -2.82 -22.35
CA GLN A 322 -0.81 -4.01 -22.95
C GLN A 322 0.30 -4.54 -22.02
N VAL A 323 0.00 -5.59 -21.26
CA VAL A 323 0.95 -6.19 -20.31
C VAL A 323 1.57 -7.45 -20.91
N ILE A 324 2.90 -7.50 -20.98
CA ILE A 324 3.66 -8.71 -21.30
C ILE A 324 4.46 -9.12 -20.06
N LEU A 325 4.03 -10.21 -19.42
CA LEU A 325 4.62 -10.80 -18.23
C LEU A 325 5.69 -11.82 -18.62
N PHE A 326 6.94 -11.53 -18.30
CA PHE A 326 8.01 -12.53 -18.27
C PHE A 326 8.05 -13.23 -16.90
N LEU A 327 7.97 -14.56 -16.93
CA LEU A 327 8.21 -15.42 -15.77
C LEU A 327 9.01 -16.65 -16.24
N PRO A 328 10.18 -16.97 -15.67
CA PRO A 328 10.95 -18.14 -16.07
C PRO A 328 10.20 -19.44 -15.76
N ASN A 329 10.46 -20.50 -16.54
CA ASN A 329 9.97 -21.84 -16.21
C ASN A 329 10.80 -22.44 -15.07
N PHE A 330 10.13 -23.12 -14.14
CA PHE A 330 10.75 -23.80 -12.99
C PHE A 330 9.94 -25.05 -12.61
N VAL A 331 10.58 -25.99 -11.92
CA VAL A 331 10.03 -27.32 -11.64
C VAL A 331 8.91 -27.30 -10.59
N LYS A 332 8.99 -26.40 -9.59
CA LYS A 332 8.00 -26.30 -8.51
C LYS A 332 7.42 -24.89 -8.41
N MET A 333 6.13 -24.77 -8.70
CA MET A 333 5.34 -23.57 -8.43
C MET A 333 5.21 -23.28 -6.94
N LEU A 334 5.41 -22.02 -6.57
CA LEU A 334 4.87 -21.45 -5.35
C LEU A 334 3.37 -21.21 -5.54
N GLU A 335 2.57 -21.55 -4.53
CA GLU A 335 1.10 -21.40 -4.57
C GLU A 335 0.66 -19.96 -4.90
N SER A 336 1.35 -18.96 -4.34
CA SER A 336 1.07 -17.54 -4.63
C SER A 336 1.31 -17.15 -6.10
N ILE A 337 2.27 -17.78 -6.79
CA ILE A 337 2.47 -17.60 -8.23
C ILE A 337 1.35 -18.32 -8.99
N THR A 338 1.01 -19.57 -8.64
CA THR A 338 -0.09 -20.32 -9.27
C THR A 338 -1.41 -19.55 -9.22
N ASN A 339 -1.75 -18.99 -8.06
CA ASN A 339 -3.02 -18.29 -7.85
C ASN A 339 -3.07 -16.98 -8.65
N GLU A 340 -1.99 -16.18 -8.63
CA GLU A 340 -1.92 -14.94 -9.41
C GLU A 340 -1.86 -15.19 -10.93
N LEU A 341 -1.16 -16.23 -11.39
CA LEU A 341 -1.17 -16.64 -12.80
C LEU A 341 -2.56 -17.13 -13.25
N SER A 342 -3.26 -17.88 -12.39
CA SER A 342 -4.63 -18.34 -12.67
C SER A 342 -5.55 -17.15 -12.94
N LEU A 343 -5.46 -16.09 -12.13
CA LEU A 343 -6.21 -14.84 -12.35
C LEU A 343 -5.69 -14.05 -13.56
N PHE A 344 -4.38 -13.91 -13.73
CA PHE A 344 -3.76 -13.22 -14.88
C PHE A 344 -4.18 -13.85 -16.22
N SER A 345 -4.31 -15.18 -16.27
CA SER A 345 -4.77 -15.94 -17.45
C SER A 345 -6.21 -15.63 -17.89
N LYS A 346 -6.98 -14.89 -17.07
CA LYS A 346 -8.34 -14.41 -17.41
C LYS A 346 -8.36 -12.97 -17.93
N THR A 347 -7.19 -12.33 -18.00
CA THR A 347 -7.00 -11.02 -18.63
C THR A 347 -6.53 -11.19 -20.09
N GLN A 348 -6.46 -10.06 -20.81
CA GLN A 348 -5.84 -9.95 -22.13
C GLN A 348 -4.31 -9.78 -22.08
N GLY A 349 -3.69 -9.89 -20.89
CA GLY A 349 -2.24 -9.84 -20.73
C GLY A 349 -1.55 -11.10 -21.28
N GLN A 350 -0.37 -10.94 -21.87
CA GLN A 350 0.41 -12.03 -22.45
C GLN A 350 1.43 -12.54 -21.42
N GLN A 351 1.44 -13.84 -21.13
CA GLN A 351 2.53 -14.49 -20.39
C GLN A 351 3.56 -15.05 -21.37
N VAL A 352 4.84 -14.81 -21.11
CA VAL A 352 5.99 -15.37 -21.83
C VAL A 352 6.99 -15.98 -20.85
N SER A 353 7.69 -17.03 -21.29
CA SER A 353 8.79 -17.65 -20.51
C SER A 353 10.17 -17.44 -21.15
N SER A 354 10.22 -16.78 -22.31
CA SER A 354 11.42 -16.41 -23.05
C SER A 354 11.49 -14.89 -23.18
N LEU A 355 12.66 -14.32 -22.89
CA LEU A 355 12.94 -12.88 -23.05
C LEU A 355 12.98 -12.45 -24.53
N LYS A 356 13.08 -13.40 -25.47
CA LYS A 356 13.01 -13.12 -26.91
C LYS A 356 11.59 -12.80 -27.38
N ASP A 357 10.60 -13.14 -26.56
CA ASP A 357 9.18 -12.94 -26.86
C ASP A 357 8.68 -11.58 -26.31
N LEU A 358 9.55 -10.86 -25.57
CA LEU A 358 9.32 -9.48 -25.15
C LEU A 358 9.56 -8.51 -26.33
N PRO A 359 8.91 -7.32 -26.34
CA PRO A 359 9.10 -6.34 -27.41
C PRO A 359 10.58 -5.92 -27.59
N THR A 360 11.06 -5.99 -28.83
CA THR A 360 12.40 -5.50 -29.22
C THR A 360 12.47 -3.97 -29.22
N SER A 361 11.35 -3.29 -29.46
CA SER A 361 11.23 -1.84 -29.31
C SER A 361 11.12 -1.44 -27.83
N PRO A 362 11.58 -0.23 -27.45
CA PRO A 362 11.33 0.31 -26.11
C PRO A 362 9.84 0.27 -25.74
N VAL A 363 9.53 -0.19 -24.54
CA VAL A 363 8.17 -0.14 -23.96
C VAL A 363 7.96 1.16 -23.18
N ASP A 364 6.73 1.44 -22.73
CA ASP A 364 6.45 2.66 -21.96
C ASP A 364 6.95 2.59 -20.51
N LEU A 365 6.94 1.40 -19.92
CA LEU A 365 7.38 1.13 -18.55
C LEU A 365 7.84 -0.32 -18.42
N VAL A 366 8.94 -0.54 -17.72
CA VAL A 366 9.34 -1.87 -17.23
C VAL A 366 9.02 -1.95 -15.74
N ILE A 367 8.33 -3.01 -15.32
CA ILE A 367 8.10 -3.31 -13.90
C ILE A 367 9.03 -4.46 -13.49
N ASN A 368 9.88 -4.21 -12.50
CA ASN A 368 10.87 -5.15 -12.00
C ASN A 368 10.43 -5.77 -10.66
N CYS A 369 10.28 -7.09 -10.67
CA CYS A 369 9.97 -7.96 -9.53
C CYS A 369 10.83 -9.24 -9.57
N LEU A 370 12.06 -9.15 -10.11
CA LEU A 370 12.93 -10.29 -10.42
C LEU A 370 13.61 -10.92 -9.19
N ASP A 371 13.80 -10.16 -8.12
CA ASP A 371 14.67 -10.54 -7.00
C ASP A 371 13.91 -10.72 -5.68
N CYS A 372 14.47 -11.51 -4.78
CA CYS A 372 13.93 -11.79 -3.46
C CYS A 372 15.09 -12.12 -2.50
N PRO A 373 15.24 -11.42 -1.35
CA PRO A 373 16.35 -11.64 -0.42
C PRO A 373 16.53 -13.09 0.04
N GLU A 374 15.45 -13.88 0.13
CA GLU A 374 15.48 -15.29 0.55
C GLU A 374 16.04 -16.24 -0.52
N ASN A 375 16.15 -15.78 -1.78
CA ASN A 375 16.52 -16.60 -2.94
C ASN A 375 17.72 -16.03 -3.70
N ALA A 376 18.73 -15.52 -2.97
CA ALA A 376 19.90 -14.86 -3.57
C ALA A 376 20.62 -15.70 -4.65
N PHE A 377 20.59 -17.04 -4.55
CA PHE A 377 21.13 -17.96 -5.55
C PHE A 377 20.46 -17.88 -6.94
N LEU A 378 19.26 -17.29 -7.05
CA LEU A 378 18.59 -17.06 -8.33
C LEU A 378 19.31 -16.00 -9.17
N ARG A 379 20.04 -15.06 -8.54
CA ARG A 379 20.81 -14.02 -9.23
C ARG A 379 21.88 -14.60 -10.16
N ASP A 380 22.38 -15.80 -9.84
CA ASP A 380 23.40 -16.46 -10.65
C ASP A 380 22.85 -17.17 -11.90
N GLN A 381 21.54 -17.41 -11.94
CA GLN A 381 20.90 -18.16 -13.00
C GLN A 381 21.01 -17.44 -14.36
N PRO A 382 21.21 -18.16 -15.47
CA PRO A 382 21.33 -17.55 -16.80
C PRO A 382 20.11 -16.69 -17.20
N TRP A 383 18.90 -17.12 -16.81
CA TRP A 383 17.66 -16.38 -17.10
C TRP A 383 17.61 -15.03 -16.35
N TYR A 384 18.14 -14.96 -15.13
CA TYR A 384 18.14 -13.74 -14.32
C TYR A 384 19.09 -12.71 -14.93
N LYS A 385 20.34 -13.13 -15.21
CA LYS A 385 21.36 -12.31 -15.86
C LYS A 385 20.87 -11.81 -17.24
N ALA A 386 20.19 -12.66 -18.00
CA ALA A 386 19.56 -12.26 -19.26
C ALA A 386 18.40 -11.27 -19.09
N ALA A 387 17.56 -11.41 -18.05
CA ALA A 387 16.43 -10.52 -17.80
C ALA A 387 16.89 -9.11 -17.38
N VAL A 388 17.92 -9.04 -16.54
CA VAL A 388 18.62 -7.78 -16.20
C VAL A 388 19.22 -7.13 -17.45
N ALA A 389 19.93 -7.91 -18.28
CA ALA A 389 20.49 -7.41 -19.53
C ALA A 389 19.41 -6.88 -20.49
N TRP A 390 18.26 -7.57 -20.61
CA TRP A 390 17.12 -7.11 -21.42
C TRP A 390 16.54 -5.79 -20.92
N ALA A 391 16.32 -5.65 -19.60
CA ALA A 391 15.79 -4.42 -19.01
C ALA A 391 16.70 -3.21 -19.29
N ASN A 392 18.00 -3.39 -19.07
CA ASN A 392 19.00 -2.35 -19.29
C ASN A 392 19.18 -1.99 -20.79
N GLN A 393 18.89 -2.93 -21.70
CA GLN A 393 18.91 -2.71 -23.15
C GLN A 393 17.64 -2.03 -23.70
N ASN A 394 16.46 -2.27 -23.12
CA ASN A 394 15.19 -1.74 -23.63
C ASN A 394 15.06 -0.21 -23.49
N ARG A 395 15.81 0.42 -22.58
CA ARG A 395 15.83 1.87 -22.27
C ARG A 395 14.53 2.49 -21.75
N ALA A 396 13.45 1.72 -21.64
CA ALA A 396 12.24 2.12 -20.92
C ALA A 396 12.54 2.46 -19.45
N PRO A 397 11.78 3.37 -18.82
CA PRO A 397 11.94 3.65 -17.39
C PRO A 397 11.51 2.44 -16.55
N VAL A 398 12.24 2.17 -15.47
CA VAL A 398 12.00 1.03 -14.59
C VAL A 398 11.30 1.46 -13.30
N LEU A 399 10.22 0.76 -12.94
CA LEU A 399 9.59 0.76 -11.62
C LEU A 399 9.92 -0.57 -10.92
N SER A 400 10.70 -0.53 -9.84
CA SER A 400 10.97 -1.72 -9.02
C SER A 400 9.95 -1.81 -7.88
N ILE A 401 9.20 -2.91 -7.79
CA ILE A 401 8.27 -3.14 -6.67
C ILE A 401 8.99 -3.97 -5.61
N ASP A 402 8.98 -3.48 -4.37
CA ASP A 402 9.52 -4.14 -3.18
C ASP A 402 10.99 -4.66 -3.37
N PRO A 403 11.92 -3.79 -3.85
CA PRO A 403 13.29 -4.19 -4.22
C PRO A 403 14.17 -4.56 -3.01
N PRO A 404 15.23 -5.34 -3.24
CA PRO A 404 16.25 -5.61 -2.21
C PRO A 404 17.04 -4.35 -1.84
N VAL A 405 17.63 -4.36 -0.64
CA VAL A 405 18.52 -3.28 -0.15
C VAL A 405 19.89 -3.32 -0.84
N HIS A 406 20.44 -4.51 -1.05
CA HIS A 406 21.81 -4.68 -1.50
C HIS A 406 21.99 -4.28 -2.96
N GLU A 407 22.89 -3.33 -3.18
CA GLU A 407 23.40 -2.96 -4.49
C GLU A 407 24.10 -4.18 -5.12
N VAL A 408 23.71 -4.50 -6.35
CA VAL A 408 24.37 -5.49 -7.18
C VAL A 408 25.06 -4.70 -8.29
N GLU A 409 26.37 -4.83 -8.45
CA GLU A 409 27.17 -4.07 -9.43
C GLU A 409 26.65 -4.21 -10.88
N GLN A 410 25.89 -5.26 -11.16
CA GLN A 410 25.21 -5.52 -12.42
C GLN A 410 23.69 -5.64 -12.22
N GLY A 411 23.09 -4.69 -11.50
CA GLY A 411 21.65 -4.60 -11.24
C GLY A 411 20.84 -3.96 -12.38
N ILE A 412 19.56 -3.70 -12.09
CA ILE A 412 18.69 -2.83 -12.90
C ILE A 412 18.49 -1.54 -12.10
N ASP A 413 18.92 -0.40 -12.65
CA ASP A 413 18.70 0.90 -12.02
C ASP A 413 17.22 1.28 -12.09
N ALA A 414 16.60 1.47 -10.92
CA ALA A 414 15.21 1.87 -10.85
C ALA A 414 15.09 3.39 -11.01
N LYS A 415 14.18 3.84 -11.89
CA LYS A 415 13.78 5.26 -11.91
C LYS A 415 12.87 5.58 -10.72
N TRP A 416 12.06 4.59 -10.34
CA TRP A 416 11.17 4.62 -9.19
C TRP A 416 11.22 3.28 -8.46
N SER A 417 11.12 3.31 -7.13
CA SER A 417 10.98 2.11 -6.31
C SER A 417 9.80 2.22 -5.36
N LEU A 418 9.03 1.15 -5.21
CA LEU A 418 7.85 1.09 -4.34
C LEU A 418 8.10 0.17 -3.14
N ALA A 419 8.36 0.75 -1.98
CA ALA A 419 8.40 0.04 -0.71
C ALA A 419 6.98 -0.24 -0.17
N LEU A 420 6.80 -1.30 0.62
CA LEU A 420 5.48 -1.73 1.11
C LEU A 420 5.39 -1.67 2.64
N GLY A 421 4.42 -0.93 3.18
CA GLY A 421 4.17 -0.76 4.62
C GLY A 421 5.18 0.19 5.29
N LEU A 422 6.43 -0.25 5.43
CA LEU A 422 7.57 0.57 5.88
C LEU A 422 8.77 0.33 4.95
N PRO A 423 9.62 1.34 4.70
CA PRO A 423 10.74 1.21 3.79
C PRO A 423 11.87 0.39 4.40
N LEU A 424 12.54 -0.41 3.56
CA LEU A 424 13.89 -0.88 3.83
C LEU A 424 14.88 0.28 3.58
N PRO A 425 16.14 0.22 4.07
CA PRO A 425 17.13 1.29 3.87
C PRO A 425 17.72 1.28 2.44
N LEU A 426 16.87 1.51 1.43
CA LEU A 426 17.21 1.42 0.00
C LEU A 426 18.36 2.38 -0.40
N GLY A 427 19.20 1.91 -1.33
CA GLY A 427 20.33 2.66 -1.92
C GLY A 427 19.90 3.71 -2.95
N GLU A 428 20.86 4.44 -3.53
CA GLU A 428 20.59 5.46 -4.56
C GLU A 428 20.08 4.84 -5.87
N HIS A 429 20.51 3.59 -6.17
CA HIS A 429 20.03 2.77 -7.29
C HIS A 429 18.52 2.47 -7.27
N ALA A 430 17.84 2.70 -6.14
CA ALA A 430 16.38 2.63 -6.05
C ALA A 430 15.67 3.84 -6.71
N GLY A 431 16.41 4.90 -7.04
CA GLY A 431 15.90 6.12 -7.64
C GLY A 431 14.90 6.83 -6.72
N ARG A 432 13.77 7.28 -7.29
CA ARG A 432 12.73 7.97 -6.51
C ARG A 432 11.90 6.95 -5.72
N ILE A 433 12.04 6.94 -4.41
CA ILE A 433 11.35 6.00 -3.52
C ILE A 433 9.91 6.48 -3.26
N TYR A 434 9.00 5.53 -3.24
CA TYR A 434 7.61 5.68 -2.84
C TYR A 434 7.27 4.62 -1.79
N LEU A 435 6.30 4.93 -0.94
CA LEU A 435 5.75 4.01 0.05
C LEU A 435 4.30 3.68 -0.29
N CYS A 436 3.96 2.39 -0.25
CA CYS A 436 2.65 1.84 -0.44
C CYS A 436 2.05 1.42 0.90
N ASP A 437 0.80 1.80 1.18
CA ASP A 437 0.01 1.15 2.21
C ASP A 437 -0.44 -0.23 1.72
N ILE A 438 -0.33 -1.23 2.59
CA ILE A 438 -0.76 -2.61 2.35
C ILE A 438 -1.75 -3.10 3.42
N GLY A 439 -2.33 -2.17 4.19
CA GLY A 439 -3.43 -2.43 5.12
C GLY A 439 -3.02 -2.96 6.49
N ILE A 440 -1.78 -2.72 6.95
CA ILE A 440 -1.31 -3.18 8.27
C ILE A 440 -1.95 -2.31 9.38
N PRO A 441 -2.71 -2.90 10.33
CA PRO A 441 -3.32 -2.15 11.42
C PRO A 441 -2.28 -1.58 12.41
N GLN A 442 -2.57 -0.43 13.02
CA GLN A 442 -1.66 0.24 13.96
C GLN A 442 -1.18 -0.66 15.12
N GLN A 443 -2.05 -1.49 15.67
CA GLN A 443 -1.72 -2.39 16.79
C GLN A 443 -0.73 -3.50 16.40
N VAL A 444 -0.72 -3.92 15.13
CA VAL A 444 0.24 -4.91 14.62
C VAL A 444 1.68 -4.36 14.60
N PHE A 445 1.84 -3.06 14.32
CA PHE A 445 3.13 -2.38 14.49
C PHE A 445 3.56 -2.33 15.96
N GLN A 446 2.62 -2.04 16.87
CA GLN A 446 2.91 -1.96 18.32
C GLN A 446 3.38 -3.32 18.87
N GLU A 447 2.78 -4.43 18.43
CA GLU A 447 3.18 -5.79 18.84
C GLU A 447 4.64 -6.14 18.45
N VAL A 448 5.16 -5.59 17.34
CA VAL A 448 6.58 -5.74 16.96
C VAL A 448 7.49 -4.64 17.50
N GLY A 449 6.99 -3.79 18.41
CA GLY A 449 7.75 -2.73 19.08
C GLY A 449 7.86 -1.42 18.28
N ILE A 450 7.03 -1.23 17.25
CA ILE A 450 7.01 -0.01 16.44
C ILE A 450 5.85 0.89 16.89
N ASN A 451 6.17 2.06 17.43
CA ASN A 451 5.16 3.11 17.66
C ASN A 451 4.82 3.75 16.32
N TYR A 452 3.70 3.34 15.71
CA TYR A 452 3.30 3.76 14.37
C TYR A 452 2.17 4.79 14.39
N HIS A 453 2.29 5.79 13.52
CA HIS A 453 1.18 6.63 13.06
C HIS A 453 1.29 6.73 11.54
N SER A 454 0.14 6.73 10.85
CA SER A 454 0.10 6.71 9.39
C SER A 454 0.77 7.93 8.76
N PRO A 455 1.81 7.77 7.90
CA PRO A 455 2.41 8.86 7.13
C PRO A 455 1.62 9.17 5.84
N PHE A 456 0.59 8.39 5.54
CA PHE A 456 -0.10 8.35 4.24
C PHE A 456 -1.11 9.48 4.01
N GLY A 457 -1.60 10.11 5.09
CA GLY A 457 -2.72 11.07 5.01
C GLY A 457 -3.95 10.40 4.39
N CYS A 458 -4.34 10.85 3.19
CA CYS A 458 -5.46 10.30 2.41
C CYS A 458 -5.05 9.51 1.16
N LYS A 459 -3.76 9.23 0.95
CA LYS A 459 -3.21 8.55 -0.24
C LYS A 459 -2.74 7.14 0.11
N PHE A 460 -2.99 6.14 -0.73
CA PHE A 460 -2.42 4.79 -0.54
C PHE A 460 -0.97 4.67 -1.01
N VAL A 461 -0.49 5.60 -1.84
CA VAL A 461 0.91 5.68 -2.28
C VAL A 461 1.42 7.11 -2.10
N ILE A 462 2.55 7.27 -1.44
CA ILE A 462 3.20 8.56 -1.17
C ILE A 462 4.66 8.56 -1.65
N PRO A 463 5.21 9.68 -2.14
CA PRO A 463 6.64 9.81 -2.35
C PRO A 463 7.37 9.86 -1.00
N LEU A 464 8.60 9.35 -1.00
CA LEU A 464 9.58 9.52 0.08
C LEU A 464 10.81 10.24 -0.48
N HIS A 465 11.32 11.18 0.29
CA HIS A 465 12.59 11.86 0.04
C HIS A 465 13.58 11.45 1.14
N SER A 466 14.89 11.53 0.89
CA SER A 466 15.89 11.39 1.96
C SER A 466 15.68 12.51 2.99
N ALA A 467 15.69 12.16 4.28
CA ALA A 467 15.58 13.12 5.38
C ALA A 467 16.89 13.88 5.62
#